data_AF-A4JVJ1-F1
#
_entry.id   AF-A4JVJ1-F1
#
_cell.length_a   1.000
_cell.length_b   1.000
_cell.length_c   1.000
_cell.angle_alpha   90.00
_cell.angle_beta   90.00
_cell.angle_gamma   90.00
#
_symmetry.space_group_name_H-M   'P 1'
#
loop_
_entity.id
_entity.type
_entity.pdbx_description
1 polymer ?
#
loop_
_entity_poly.entity_id
_entity_poly.type
_entity_poly.pdbx_seq_one_letter_code
_entity_poly.pdbx_strand_id
1 'polypeptide(L)'
;MFGMNAKDAQGALEDLTMLKSAAAGSTVGAADLYRAGAALQNAKRAIAVRTDKLNDVGSRLKDLTGEYNDLRAISNASRKVIDALAEDLANALGLDVVDVRKRAYGAMTKAYDAEVAEMLSTGYLEQDPRQNPQIAARKSRDWYTPSADSPAL
;
A
#
# COMPACT_ATOMS: atom_id res chain seq x y z
N MET A 1 -4.25 -1.82 26.86
CA MET A 1 -5.68 -1.43 26.84
C MET A 1 -6.47 -2.59 26.27
N PHE A 2 -7.52 -3.01 26.98
CA PHE A 2 -8.22 -4.29 26.88
C PHE A 2 -8.68 -4.66 25.46
N GLY A 3 -8.07 -5.72 24.88
CA GLY A 3 -8.52 -6.35 23.65
C GLY A 3 -9.44 -7.52 23.98
N MET A 4 -10.73 -7.25 24.13
CA MET A 4 -11.74 -8.31 24.16
C MET A 4 -11.98 -8.76 22.72
N ASN A 5 -11.60 -9.99 22.39
CA ASN A 5 -11.80 -10.50 21.04
C ASN A 5 -13.29 -10.83 20.82
N ALA A 6 -13.71 -11.06 19.57
CA ALA A 6 -15.13 -11.29 19.25
C ALA A 6 -15.73 -12.51 19.99
N LYS A 7 -14.91 -13.52 20.31
CA LYS A 7 -15.31 -14.72 21.04
C LYS A 7 -15.51 -14.42 22.53
N ASP A 8 -14.65 -13.59 23.12
CA ASP A 8 -14.78 -13.13 24.50
C ASP A 8 -16.05 -12.27 24.66
N ALA A 9 -16.36 -11.43 23.67
CA ALA A 9 -17.60 -10.64 23.64
C ALA A 9 -18.86 -11.50 23.46
N GLN A 10 -18.73 -12.69 22.85
CA GLN A 10 -19.81 -13.65 22.74
C GLN A 10 -20.04 -14.43 24.04
N GLY A 11 -18.98 -14.91 24.70
CA GLY A 11 -19.08 -15.54 26.02
C GLY A 11 -19.71 -14.61 27.06
N ALA A 12 -19.35 -13.32 27.02
CA ALA A 12 -19.97 -12.32 27.89
C ALA A 12 -21.49 -12.14 27.67
N LEU A 13 -22.04 -12.45 26.47
CA LEU A 13 -23.49 -12.44 26.24
C LEU A 13 -24.18 -13.61 26.90
N GLU A 14 -23.58 -14.80 26.77
CA GLU A 14 -24.12 -16.02 27.36
C GLU A 14 -24.17 -15.82 28.88
N ASP A 15 -23.10 -15.28 29.47
CA ASP A 15 -23.02 -14.94 30.88
C ASP A 15 -24.04 -13.86 31.31
N LEU A 16 -24.19 -12.76 30.53
CA LEU A 16 -25.18 -11.72 30.84
C LEU A 16 -26.63 -12.20 30.70
N THR A 17 -26.91 -13.07 29.73
CA THR A 17 -28.23 -13.68 29.58
C THR A 17 -28.52 -14.69 30.70
N MET A 18 -27.51 -15.40 31.20
CA MET A 18 -27.64 -16.24 32.39
C MET A 18 -27.85 -15.41 33.66
N LEU A 19 -27.17 -14.27 33.80
CA LEU A 19 -27.37 -13.33 34.91
C LEU A 19 -28.77 -12.71 34.90
N LYS A 20 -29.37 -12.47 33.72
CA LYS A 20 -30.77 -12.04 33.57
C LYS A 20 -31.75 -13.04 34.19
N SER A 21 -31.44 -14.34 34.12
CA SER A 21 -32.24 -15.42 34.73
C SER A 21 -32.02 -15.52 36.25
N ALA A 22 -30.87 -15.07 36.75
CA ALA A 22 -30.49 -15.12 38.17
C ALA A 22 -30.83 -13.84 38.96
N ALA A 23 -31.09 -12.71 38.30
CA ALA A 23 -31.30 -11.40 38.92
C ALA A 23 -32.71 -11.17 39.52
N ALA A 24 -33.37 -12.20 40.04
CA ALA A 24 -34.62 -12.05 40.80
C ALA A 24 -34.41 -11.50 42.23
N GLY A 25 -33.17 -11.17 42.62
CA GLY A 25 -32.86 -10.71 43.99
C GLY A 25 -31.66 -9.78 44.15
N SER A 26 -31.21 -9.06 43.11
CA SER A 26 -30.04 -8.17 43.18
C SER A 26 -30.40 -6.71 42.85
N THR A 27 -29.79 -5.76 43.56
CA THR A 27 -29.99 -4.30 43.51
C THR A 27 -29.51 -3.64 42.21
N VAL A 28 -29.13 -4.41 41.19
CA VAL A 28 -28.92 -3.88 39.83
C VAL A 28 -30.28 -3.71 39.17
N GLY A 29 -30.76 -2.47 39.09
CA GLY A 29 -32.05 -2.17 38.47
C GLY A 29 -32.09 -2.67 37.02
N ALA A 30 -33.20 -3.28 36.61
CA ALA A 30 -33.39 -3.80 35.24
C ALA A 30 -33.03 -2.75 34.16
N ALA A 31 -33.25 -1.46 34.45
CA ALA A 31 -32.87 -0.34 33.59
C ALA A 31 -31.36 -0.26 33.28
N ASP A 32 -30.49 -0.57 34.24
CA ASP A 32 -29.03 -0.54 34.04
C ASP A 32 -28.57 -1.73 33.20
N LEU A 33 -29.18 -2.91 33.37
CA LEU A 33 -28.96 -4.07 32.50
C LEU A 33 -29.43 -3.80 31.06
N TYR A 34 -30.57 -3.13 30.87
CA TYR A 34 -31.03 -2.73 29.54
C TYR A 34 -30.09 -1.71 28.86
N ARG A 35 -29.58 -0.73 29.61
CA ARG A 35 -28.60 0.25 29.10
C ARG A 35 -27.27 -0.42 28.75
N ALA A 36 -26.76 -1.30 29.61
CA ALA A 36 -25.56 -2.09 29.33
C ALA A 36 -25.73 -2.99 28.10
N GLY A 37 -26.89 -3.65 27.98
CA GLY A 37 -27.23 -4.46 26.80
C GLY A 37 -27.29 -3.64 25.51
N ALA A 38 -27.88 -2.44 25.54
CA ALA A 38 -27.92 -1.55 24.38
C ALA A 38 -26.52 -1.03 24.01
N ALA A 39 -25.71 -0.64 25.00
CA ALA A 39 -24.33 -0.21 24.78
C ALA A 39 -23.48 -1.33 24.16
N LEU A 40 -23.64 -2.57 24.65
CA LEU A 40 -22.95 -3.74 24.11
C LEU A 40 -23.38 -4.06 22.67
N GLN A 41 -24.67 -3.97 22.34
CA GLN A 41 -25.16 -4.15 20.96
C GLN A 41 -24.61 -3.08 20.01
N ASN A 42 -24.53 -1.83 20.46
CA ASN A 42 -23.90 -0.76 19.70
C ASN A 42 -22.39 -1.01 19.50
N ALA A 43 -21.69 -1.47 20.54
CA ALA A 43 -20.29 -1.84 20.45
C ALA A 43 -20.05 -2.98 19.45
N LYS A 44 -20.91 -4.01 19.43
CA LYS A 44 -20.83 -5.09 18.43
C LYS A 44 -21.02 -4.60 17.01
N ARG A 45 -22.03 -3.74 16.76
CA ARG A 45 -22.24 -3.14 15.43
C ARG A 45 -21.02 -2.33 15.01
N ALA A 46 -20.45 -1.55 15.92
CA ALA A 46 -19.24 -0.79 15.66
C ALA A 46 -18.03 -1.68 15.36
N ILE A 47 -17.87 -2.82 16.06
CA ILE A 47 -16.83 -3.81 15.80
C ILE A 47 -17.03 -4.45 14.42
N ALA A 48 -18.25 -4.89 14.09
CA ALA A 48 -18.56 -5.47 12.79
C ALA A 48 -18.20 -4.51 11.63
N VAL A 49 -18.63 -3.25 11.72
CA VAL A 49 -18.29 -2.22 10.72
C VAL A 49 -16.78 -1.99 10.62
N ARG A 50 -16.04 -2.06 11.73
CA ARG A 50 -14.58 -1.95 11.72
C ARG A 50 -13.93 -3.17 11.06
N THR A 51 -14.43 -4.37 11.34
CA THR A 51 -13.95 -5.62 10.72
C THR A 51 -14.18 -5.59 9.21
N ASP A 52 -15.35 -5.15 8.76
CA ASP A 52 -15.64 -5.03 7.32
C ASP A 52 -14.69 -4.04 6.64
N LYS A 53 -14.41 -2.90 7.27
CA LYS A 53 -13.40 -1.94 6.78
C LYS A 53 -12.00 -2.52 6.74
N LEU A 54 -11.60 -3.31 7.74
CA LEU A 54 -10.29 -3.99 7.74
C LEU A 54 -10.19 -5.01 6.60
N ASN A 55 -11.27 -5.75 6.34
CA ASN A 55 -11.32 -6.70 5.23
C ASN A 55 -11.24 -5.98 3.88
N ASP A 56 -11.95 -4.86 3.71
CA ASP A 56 -11.89 -4.02 2.50
C ASP A 56 -10.48 -3.45 2.26
N VAL A 57 -9.87 -2.86 3.30
CA VAL A 57 -8.49 -2.37 3.24
C VAL A 57 -7.51 -3.52 2.94
N GLY A 58 -7.73 -4.70 3.53
CA GLY A 58 -6.94 -5.89 3.26
C GLY A 58 -7.04 -6.35 1.79
N SER A 59 -8.23 -6.31 1.20
CA SER A 59 -8.43 -6.62 -0.22
C SER A 59 -7.71 -5.61 -1.11
N ARG A 60 -7.92 -4.31 -0.85
CA ARG A 60 -7.26 -3.23 -1.60
C ARG A 60 -5.74 -3.31 -1.54
N LEU A 61 -5.17 -3.66 -0.38
CA LEU A 61 -3.73 -3.85 -0.24
C LEU A 61 -3.23 -5.04 -1.08
N LYS A 62 -4.00 -6.13 -1.15
CA LYS A 62 -3.67 -7.28 -1.98
C LYS A 62 -3.68 -6.92 -3.46
N ASP A 63 -4.70 -6.18 -3.90
CA ASP A 63 -4.82 -5.74 -5.29
C ASP A 63 -3.67 -4.80 -5.69
N LEU A 64 -3.37 -3.79 -4.85
CA LEU A 64 -2.22 -2.89 -5.04
C LEU A 64 -0.87 -3.65 -5.06
N THR A 65 -0.73 -4.69 -4.25
CA THR A 65 0.46 -5.56 -4.26
C THR A 65 0.55 -6.34 -5.58
N GLY A 66 -0.58 -6.80 -6.11
CA GLY A 66 -0.67 -7.42 -7.43
C GLY A 66 -0.24 -6.48 -8.55
N GLU A 67 -0.84 -5.29 -8.62
CA GLU A 67 -0.51 -4.25 -9.61
C GLU A 67 0.96 -3.85 -9.55
N TYR A 68 1.51 -3.68 -8.35
CA TYR A 68 2.93 -3.38 -8.18
C TYR A 68 3.84 -4.50 -8.73
N ASN A 69 3.49 -5.76 -8.49
CA ASN A 69 4.26 -6.89 -8.99
C ASN A 69 4.20 -7.00 -10.52
N ASP A 70 3.04 -6.72 -11.12
CA ASP A 70 2.88 -6.68 -12.56
C ASP A 70 3.69 -5.53 -13.20
N LEU A 71 3.58 -4.30 -12.68
CA LEU A 71 4.39 -3.16 -13.12
C LEU A 71 5.89 -3.43 -12.98
N ARG A 72 6.30 -4.14 -11.92
CA ARG A 72 7.70 -4.57 -11.76
C ARG A 72 8.10 -5.59 -12.83
N ALA A 73 7.23 -6.53 -13.19
CA ALA A 73 7.48 -7.49 -14.25
C ALA A 73 7.61 -6.80 -15.62
N ILE A 74 6.70 -5.88 -15.94
CA ILE A 74 6.74 -5.05 -17.15
C ILE A 74 8.05 -4.26 -17.20
N SER A 75 8.42 -3.57 -16.13
CA SER A 75 9.67 -2.80 -16.05
C SER A 75 10.91 -3.65 -16.28
N ASN A 76 10.95 -4.88 -15.75
CA ASN A 76 12.06 -5.81 -15.96
C ASN A 76 12.09 -6.34 -17.41
N ALA A 77 10.93 -6.61 -18.00
CA ALA A 77 10.82 -7.06 -19.40
C ALA A 77 11.29 -5.97 -20.36
N SER A 78 10.81 -4.73 -20.18
CA SER A 78 11.23 -3.57 -20.98
C SER A 78 12.73 -3.33 -20.90
N ARG A 79 13.34 -3.49 -19.72
CA ARG A 79 14.81 -3.39 -19.56
C ARG A 79 15.57 -4.42 -20.40
N LYS A 80 15.15 -5.69 -20.37
CA LYS A 80 15.78 -6.74 -21.19
C LYS A 80 15.70 -6.41 -22.69
N VAL A 81 14.57 -5.84 -23.13
CA VAL A 81 14.40 -5.40 -24.52
C VAL A 81 15.32 -4.23 -24.84
N ILE A 82 15.42 -3.23 -23.97
CA ILE A 82 16.34 -2.09 -24.15
C ILE A 82 17.80 -2.57 -24.21
N ASP A 83 18.21 -3.47 -23.33
CA ASP A 83 19.57 -4.00 -23.31
C ASP A 83 19.89 -4.78 -24.59
N ALA A 84 18.95 -5.61 -25.08
CA ALA A 84 19.11 -6.33 -26.34
C ALA A 84 19.20 -5.37 -27.54
N LEU A 85 18.33 -4.35 -27.60
CA LEU A 85 18.37 -3.34 -28.66
C LEU A 85 19.65 -2.49 -28.60
N ALA A 86 20.17 -2.20 -27.41
CA ALA A 86 21.43 -1.50 -27.24
C ALA A 86 22.62 -2.34 -27.75
N GLU A 87 22.61 -3.64 -27.50
CA GLU A 87 23.59 -4.59 -28.04
C GLU A 87 23.52 -4.68 -29.57
N ASP A 88 22.32 -4.87 -30.13
CA ASP A 88 22.11 -4.93 -31.58
C ASP A 88 22.58 -3.64 -32.27
N LEU A 89 22.25 -2.48 -31.69
CA LEU A 89 22.65 -1.18 -32.22
C LEU A 89 24.16 -0.96 -32.12
N ALA A 90 24.77 -1.34 -31.00
CA ALA A 90 26.22 -1.27 -30.82
C ALA A 90 26.95 -2.12 -31.86
N ASN A 91 26.51 -3.37 -32.06
CA ASN A 91 27.06 -4.26 -33.07
C ASN A 91 26.90 -3.71 -34.50
N ALA A 92 25.72 -3.17 -34.83
CA ALA A 92 25.44 -2.61 -36.15
C ALA A 92 26.28 -1.36 -36.46
N LEU A 93 26.59 -0.55 -35.45
CA LEU A 93 27.34 0.70 -35.60
C LEU A 93 28.83 0.57 -35.29
N GLY A 94 29.30 -0.60 -34.85
CA GLY A 94 30.67 -0.80 -34.38
C GLY A 94 31.02 0.05 -33.15
N LEU A 95 30.02 0.30 -32.29
CA LEU A 95 30.18 1.08 -31.05
C LEU A 95 30.35 0.16 -29.85
N ASP A 96 30.87 0.71 -28.75
CA ASP A 96 30.90 0.00 -27.48
C ASP A 96 29.48 -0.14 -26.89
N VAL A 97 29.13 -1.37 -26.48
CA VAL A 97 27.81 -1.70 -25.92
C VAL A 97 27.53 -0.90 -24.65
N VAL A 98 28.53 -0.69 -23.79
CA VAL A 98 28.35 0.03 -22.51
C VAL A 98 27.98 1.48 -22.79
N ASP A 99 28.61 2.12 -23.77
CA ASP A 99 28.30 3.49 -24.17
C ASP A 99 26.88 3.63 -24.75
N VAL A 100 26.46 2.72 -25.62
CA VAL A 100 25.09 2.74 -26.18
C VAL A 100 24.06 2.51 -25.08
N ARG A 101 24.30 1.55 -24.19
CA ARG A 101 23.41 1.25 -23.06
C ARG A 101 23.31 2.43 -22.08
N LYS A 102 24.43 3.11 -21.79
CA LYS A 102 24.46 4.35 -20.99
C LYS A 102 23.64 5.48 -21.62
N ARG A 103 23.72 5.65 -22.94
CA ARG A 103 22.90 6.64 -23.67
C ARG A 103 21.41 6.30 -23.61
N ALA A 104 21.04 5.03 -23.78
CA ALA A 104 19.66 4.57 -23.69
C ALA A 104 19.06 4.84 -22.29
N TYR A 105 19.76 4.45 -21.22
CA TYR A 105 19.31 4.72 -19.86
C TYR A 105 19.33 6.21 -19.48
N GLY A 106 20.27 6.98 -20.03
CA GLY A 106 20.26 8.44 -19.91
C GLY A 106 19.05 9.08 -20.56
N ALA A 107 18.65 8.63 -21.75
CA ALA A 107 17.42 9.09 -22.42
C ALA A 107 16.17 8.71 -21.63
N MET A 108 16.11 7.48 -21.12
CA MET A 108 15.00 7.01 -20.27
C MET A 108 14.87 7.84 -18.98
N THR A 109 15.99 8.17 -18.34
CA THR A 109 16.02 9.04 -17.16
C THR A 109 15.42 10.41 -17.48
N LYS A 110 15.84 11.05 -18.57
CA LYS A 110 15.32 12.37 -18.98
C LYS A 110 13.82 12.33 -19.28
N ALA A 111 13.35 11.30 -19.97
CA ALA A 111 11.93 11.13 -20.26
C ALA A 111 11.13 10.96 -18.95
N TYR A 112 11.62 10.13 -18.03
CA TYR A 112 11.01 9.96 -16.72
C TYR A 112 10.98 11.26 -15.90
N ASP A 113 12.06 12.04 -15.93
CA ASP A 113 12.11 13.33 -15.23
C ASP A 113 11.09 14.33 -15.75
N ALA A 114 10.85 14.34 -17.07
CA ALA A 114 9.83 15.17 -17.71
C ALA A 114 8.42 14.73 -17.31
N GLU A 115 8.14 13.42 -17.34
CA GLU A 115 6.85 12.86 -16.91
C GLU A 115 6.56 13.16 -15.43
N VAL A 116 7.55 13.03 -14.54
CA VAL A 116 7.38 13.38 -13.13
C VAL A 116 7.08 14.87 -12.98
N ALA A 117 7.77 15.75 -13.70
CA ALA A 117 7.51 17.18 -13.65
C ALA A 117 6.09 17.51 -14.15
N GLU A 118 5.64 16.88 -15.23
CA GLU A 118 4.28 17.03 -15.75
C GLU A 118 3.23 16.56 -14.73
N MET A 119 3.40 15.37 -14.16
CA MET A 119 2.49 14.81 -13.16
C MET A 119 2.43 15.64 -11.87
N LEU A 120 3.54 16.26 -11.46
CA LEU A 120 3.56 17.21 -10.35
C LEU A 120 2.79 18.49 -10.70
N SER A 121 3.00 19.05 -11.89
CA SER A 121 2.34 20.28 -12.32
C SER A 121 0.82 20.13 -12.51
N THR A 122 0.37 18.94 -12.90
CA THR A 122 -1.04 18.59 -13.07
C THR A 122 -1.71 18.09 -11.79
N GLY A 123 -0.93 17.88 -10.71
CA GLY A 123 -1.43 17.43 -9.42
C GLY A 123 -1.71 15.93 -9.33
N TYR A 124 -1.30 15.12 -10.31
CA TYR A 124 -1.36 13.65 -10.22
C TYR A 124 -0.36 13.09 -9.22
N LEU A 125 0.72 13.81 -8.94
CA LEU A 125 1.66 13.51 -7.87
C LEU A 125 1.61 14.62 -6.81
N GLU A 126 1.43 14.22 -5.56
CA GLU A 126 1.52 15.14 -4.41
C GLU A 126 2.97 15.45 -4.03
N GLN A 127 3.89 14.52 -4.30
CA GLN A 127 5.29 14.62 -3.91
C GLN A 127 6.19 14.08 -5.00
N ASP A 128 7.40 14.62 -5.11
CA ASP A 128 8.37 14.15 -6.08
C ASP A 128 8.93 12.78 -5.68
N PRO A 129 8.65 11.70 -6.43
CA PRO A 129 9.13 10.36 -6.12
C PRO A 129 10.65 10.21 -6.26
N ARG A 130 11.34 11.16 -6.91
CA ARG A 130 12.80 11.19 -7.05
C ARG A 130 13.50 11.61 -5.77
N GLN A 131 12.83 12.44 -4.96
CA GLN A 131 13.33 12.93 -3.68
C GLN A 131 13.03 11.97 -2.52
N ASN A 132 12.20 10.94 -2.75
CA ASN A 132 11.87 9.97 -1.72
C ASN A 132 12.94 8.86 -1.64
N PRO A 133 13.70 8.74 -0.54
CA PRO A 133 14.78 7.76 -0.42
C PRO A 133 14.28 6.30 -0.45
N GLN A 134 13.07 6.04 0.04
CA GLN A 134 12.48 4.70 -0.01
C GLN A 134 12.07 4.31 -1.43
N ILE A 135 11.72 5.28 -2.28
CA ILE A 135 11.43 5.04 -3.68
C ILE A 135 12.74 4.87 -4.46
N ALA A 136 13.73 5.75 -4.23
CA ALA A 136 15.04 5.68 -4.87
C ALA A 136 15.76 4.35 -4.61
N ALA A 137 15.63 3.79 -3.40
CA ALA A 137 16.24 2.51 -3.03
C ALA A 137 15.57 1.26 -3.67
N ARG A 138 14.47 1.42 -4.43
CA ARG A 138 13.76 0.28 -5.04
C ARG A 138 14.55 -0.30 -6.20
N LYS A 139 14.66 -1.63 -6.25
CA LYS A 139 15.28 -2.37 -7.37
C LYS A 139 14.65 -2.13 -8.74
N SER A 140 13.41 -1.63 -8.78
CA SER A 140 12.75 -1.22 -10.05
C SER A 140 13.29 0.09 -10.62
N ARG A 141 14.18 0.79 -9.90
CA ARG A 141 14.79 2.08 -10.27
C ARG A 141 16.31 2.02 -10.42
N ASP A 142 16.90 0.83 -10.46
CA ASP A 142 18.34 0.63 -10.68
C ASP A 142 18.88 1.27 -11.97
N TRP A 143 18.03 1.47 -12.97
CA TRP A 143 18.31 2.16 -14.23
C TRP A 143 18.33 3.69 -14.09
N TYR A 144 17.63 4.26 -13.10
CA TYR A 144 17.48 5.69 -12.95
C TYR A 144 18.77 6.27 -12.37
N THR A 145 19.45 7.09 -13.17
CA THR A 145 20.64 7.81 -12.72
C THR A 145 20.26 9.28 -12.60
N PRO A 146 20.24 9.89 -11.40
CA PRO A 146 19.93 11.31 -11.25
C PRO A 146 20.80 12.12 -12.20
N SER A 147 20.20 13.02 -12.97
CA SER A 147 21.00 13.92 -13.81
C SER A 147 21.92 14.75 -12.92
N ALA A 148 23.14 15.05 -13.38
CA ALA A 148 24.08 15.88 -12.61
C ALA A 148 23.54 17.30 -12.34
N ASP A 149 22.52 17.72 -13.09
CA ASP A 149 21.80 19.00 -12.95
C ASP A 149 20.57 18.90 -12.04
N SER A 150 20.24 17.70 -11.54
CA SER A 150 19.20 17.50 -10.53
C SER A 150 19.87 17.56 -9.16
N PRO A 151 19.83 18.69 -8.43
CA PRO A 151 20.38 18.74 -7.09
C PRO A 151 19.68 17.69 -6.23
N ALA A 152 20.48 16.86 -5.55
CA ALA A 152 20.03 16.25 -4.31
C ALA A 152 19.68 17.41 -3.38
N LEU A 153 18.39 17.56 -3.07
CA LEU A 153 17.90 18.49 -2.06
C LEU A 153 17.94 17.81 -0.70
#